data_AF-A0A101AEC2-F1
#
_entry.id   AF-A0A101AEC2-F1
#
_cell.length_a   1.000
_cell.length_b   1.000
_cell.length_c   1.000
_cell.angle_alpha   90.00
_cell.angle_beta   90.00
_cell.angle_gamma   90.00
#
_symmetry.space_group_name_H-M   'P 1'
#
loop_
_entity.id
_entity.type
_entity.pdbx_description
1 polymer ?
#
loop_
_entity_poly.entity_id
_entity_poly.type
_entity_poly.pdbx_seq_one_letter_code
_entity_poly.pdbx_strand_id
1 'polypeptide(L)'
;MGEFVKRNPSAPQGFFACEAAGLQWLSAVDGGVPCATVLGYDDTSLTLERLRRVAPSRSAAREFGCRLARTHDAGAAAFGAPPDGWEGPGFFGPMHEPLPMSLRGHQRWGAFYARERLAPMAREAADRLDAQCRAAIDMVMARCGEGAFDDDDPPARLHGDLWSGNVMWTPDGVVLIDPAAHGGHRETDLAMLALFGCPNFDEVVDGYQSVRALRPGWRGRAGLHQLYPLLAHVVLFGGGYARQTAAAAQSALAL
;
A
#
# COMPACT_ATOMS: atom_id res chain seq x y z
N MET A 1 13.92 -18.28 -19.14
CA MET A 1 13.49 -17.15 -18.28
C MET A 1 14.71 -16.59 -17.59
N GLY A 2 14.81 -15.25 -17.49
CA GLY A 2 15.94 -14.61 -16.80
C GLY A 2 15.62 -14.37 -15.32
N GLU A 3 16.64 -14.07 -14.54
CA GLU A 3 16.52 -13.76 -13.11
C GLU A 3 16.74 -12.27 -12.84
N PHE A 4 16.07 -11.73 -11.83
CA PHE A 4 16.33 -10.42 -11.24
C PHE A 4 16.62 -10.61 -9.76
N VAL A 5 17.76 -10.11 -9.29
CA VAL A 5 18.21 -10.32 -7.90
C VAL A 5 18.31 -8.98 -7.20
N LYS A 6 17.58 -8.82 -6.10
CA LYS A 6 17.77 -7.76 -5.12
C LYS A 6 18.81 -8.21 -4.10
N ARG A 7 19.78 -7.35 -3.77
CA ARG A 7 20.83 -7.65 -2.78
C ARG A 7 21.03 -6.47 -1.86
N ASN A 8 20.99 -6.72 -0.56
CA ASN A 8 21.39 -5.76 0.46
C ASN A 8 21.94 -6.53 1.68
N PRO A 9 23.27 -6.61 1.85
CA PRO A 9 23.89 -7.27 3.00
C PRO A 9 23.56 -6.61 4.35
N SER A 10 23.10 -5.37 4.33
CA SER A 10 22.74 -4.59 5.52
C SER A 10 21.22 -4.54 5.75
N ALA A 11 20.43 -5.34 5.01
CA ALA A 11 18.99 -5.39 5.21
C ALA A 11 18.66 -5.89 6.63
N PRO A 12 17.64 -5.34 7.29
CA PRO A 12 17.15 -5.89 8.55
C PRO A 12 16.73 -7.35 8.40
N GLN A 13 16.87 -8.13 9.47
CA GLN A 13 16.44 -9.53 9.48
C GLN A 13 14.97 -9.65 9.06
N GLY A 14 14.69 -10.59 8.16
CA GLY A 14 13.34 -10.86 7.67
C GLY A 14 12.85 -9.90 6.59
N PHE A 15 13.64 -8.91 6.13
CA PHE A 15 13.23 -7.98 5.07
C PHE A 15 12.82 -8.69 3.78
N PHE A 16 13.72 -9.51 3.21
CA PHE A 16 13.44 -10.25 1.98
C PHE A 16 12.41 -11.36 2.16
N ALA A 17 12.39 -12.00 3.33
CA ALA A 17 11.40 -13.01 3.67
C ALA A 17 9.98 -12.41 3.78
N CYS A 18 9.84 -11.21 4.35
CA CYS A 18 8.59 -10.46 4.39
C CYS A 18 8.09 -10.12 2.99
N GLU A 19 8.97 -9.62 2.10
CA GLU A 19 8.60 -9.32 0.72
C GLU A 19 8.18 -10.59 -0.04
N ALA A 20 8.94 -11.68 0.10
CA ALA A 20 8.62 -12.97 -0.51
C ALA A 20 7.25 -13.50 -0.06
N ALA A 21 6.95 -13.43 1.25
CA ALA A 21 5.67 -13.81 1.81
C ALA A 21 4.52 -12.95 1.24
N GLY A 22 4.73 -11.64 1.11
CA GLY A 22 3.76 -10.74 0.49
C GLY A 22 3.48 -11.06 -0.99
N LEU A 23 4.53 -11.27 -1.78
CA LEU A 23 4.42 -11.63 -3.21
C LEU A 23 3.64 -12.94 -3.40
N GLN A 24 3.93 -13.95 -2.57
CA GLN A 24 3.28 -15.26 -2.63
C GLN A 24 1.81 -15.16 -2.20
N TRP A 25 1.52 -14.46 -1.10
CA TRP A 25 0.17 -14.33 -0.54
C TRP A 25 -0.79 -13.57 -1.45
N LEU A 26 -0.30 -12.52 -2.11
CA LEU A 26 -1.08 -11.77 -3.10
C LEU A 26 -1.29 -12.59 -4.38
N SER A 27 -0.27 -13.31 -4.86
CA SER A 27 -0.37 -14.15 -6.07
C SER A 27 -1.23 -15.40 -5.88
N ALA A 28 -1.48 -15.82 -4.63
CA ALA A 28 -2.34 -16.95 -4.33
C ALA A 28 -3.84 -16.68 -4.56
N VAL A 29 -4.23 -15.43 -4.84
CA VAL A 29 -5.63 -15.08 -5.10
C VAL A 29 -6.02 -15.51 -6.52
N ASP A 30 -6.98 -16.43 -6.62
CA ASP A 30 -7.53 -16.84 -7.91
C ASP A 30 -8.15 -15.66 -8.67
N GLY A 31 -7.76 -15.50 -9.93
CA GLY A 31 -8.15 -14.37 -10.77
C GLY A 31 -7.67 -12.99 -10.28
N GLY A 32 -6.81 -12.93 -9.25
CA GLY A 32 -6.20 -11.70 -8.75
C GLY A 32 -5.07 -11.18 -9.63
N VAL A 33 -4.45 -10.07 -9.21
CA VAL A 33 -3.27 -9.53 -9.90
C VAL A 33 -2.05 -10.40 -9.56
N PRO A 34 -1.33 -10.95 -10.54
CA PRO A 34 -0.11 -11.69 -10.24
C PRO A 34 0.97 -10.76 -9.69
N CYS A 35 1.80 -11.26 -8.77
CA CYS A 35 3.05 -10.62 -8.39
C CYS A 35 4.24 -11.32 -9.05
N ALA A 36 5.42 -10.70 -8.98
CA ALA A 36 6.65 -11.32 -9.47
C ALA A 36 6.91 -12.67 -8.77
N THR A 37 7.19 -13.70 -9.58
CA THR A 37 7.48 -15.05 -9.10
C THR A 37 8.76 -15.07 -8.26
N VAL A 38 8.65 -15.54 -7.02
CA VAL A 38 9.81 -15.77 -6.14
C VAL A 38 10.52 -17.06 -6.55
N LEU A 39 11.82 -16.96 -6.89
CA LEU A 39 12.67 -18.09 -7.25
C LEU A 39 13.54 -18.55 -6.06
N GLY A 40 13.83 -17.64 -5.13
CA GLY A 40 14.56 -17.94 -3.90
C GLY A 40 14.87 -16.67 -3.12
N TYR A 41 15.15 -16.80 -1.83
CA TYR A 41 15.58 -15.69 -0.98
C TYR A 41 16.42 -16.20 0.19
N ASP A 42 17.23 -15.30 0.75
CA ASP A 42 17.95 -15.46 2.00
C ASP A 42 17.91 -14.14 2.78
N ASP A 43 18.65 -14.04 3.89
CA ASP A 43 18.67 -12.84 4.74
C ASP A 43 19.19 -11.58 4.02
N THR A 44 19.89 -11.73 2.90
CA THR A 44 20.59 -10.65 2.19
C THR A 44 20.15 -10.48 0.73
N SER A 45 19.30 -11.37 0.22
CA SER A 45 18.86 -11.33 -1.17
C SER A 45 17.47 -11.91 -1.43
N LEU A 46 16.85 -11.44 -2.52
CA LEU A 46 15.61 -11.96 -3.10
C LEU A 46 15.78 -12.10 -4.61
N THR A 47 15.62 -13.32 -5.11
CA THR A 47 15.68 -13.67 -6.53
C THR A 47 14.26 -13.84 -7.07
N LEU A 48 13.93 -13.04 -8.06
CA LEU A 48 12.64 -13.00 -8.73
C LEU A 48 12.77 -13.38 -10.21
N GLU A 49 11.69 -13.85 -10.80
CA GLU A 49 11.59 -13.97 -12.25
C GLU A 49 11.71 -12.58 -12.91
N ARG A 50 12.55 -12.49 -13.95
CA ARG A 50 12.74 -11.23 -14.68
C ARG A 50 11.55 -10.93 -15.58
N LEU A 51 10.86 -9.82 -15.28
CA LEU A 51 9.75 -9.31 -16.06
C LEU A 51 10.24 -8.48 -17.27
N ARG A 52 9.52 -8.60 -18.39
CA ARG A 52 9.70 -7.74 -19.58
C ARG A 52 8.66 -6.63 -19.56
N ARG A 53 9.11 -5.38 -19.53
CA ARG A 53 8.25 -4.20 -19.61
C ARG A 53 7.73 -3.97 -21.04
N VAL A 54 6.47 -3.60 -21.16
CA VAL A 54 5.82 -3.10 -22.38
C VAL A 54 5.10 -1.78 -22.10
N ALA A 55 4.65 -1.10 -23.14
CA ALA A 55 3.85 0.12 -22.97
C ALA A 55 2.47 -0.22 -22.36
N PRO A 56 1.93 0.64 -21.47
CA PRO A 56 0.60 0.46 -20.92
C PRO A 56 -0.47 0.58 -22.01
N SER A 57 -1.57 -0.17 -21.86
CA SER A 57 -2.75 -0.05 -22.73
C SER A 57 -4.01 0.11 -21.88
N ARG A 58 -5.05 0.74 -22.45
CA ARG A 58 -6.34 0.92 -21.76
C ARG A 58 -7.00 -0.41 -21.39
N SER A 59 -6.92 -1.41 -22.26
CA SER A 59 -7.47 -2.75 -21.99
C SER A 59 -6.74 -3.45 -20.84
N ALA A 60 -5.40 -3.40 -20.82
CA ALA A 60 -4.61 -3.96 -19.72
C ALA A 60 -4.88 -3.23 -18.40
N ALA A 61 -5.09 -1.92 -18.44
CA ALA A 61 -5.41 -1.12 -17.26
C ALA A 61 -6.78 -1.48 -16.67
N ARG A 62 -7.79 -1.64 -17.53
CA ARG A 62 -9.12 -2.09 -17.11
C ARG A 62 -9.07 -3.49 -16.50
N GLU A 63 -8.37 -4.42 -17.13
CA GLU A 63 -8.18 -5.77 -16.59
C GLU A 63 -7.43 -5.76 -15.26
N PHE A 64 -6.39 -4.93 -15.13
CA PHE A 64 -5.70 -4.71 -13.86
C PHE A 64 -6.66 -4.25 -12.77
N GLY A 65 -7.54 -3.29 -13.06
CA GLY A 65 -8.60 -2.86 -12.16
C GLY A 65 -9.49 -4.02 -11.68
N CYS A 66 -10.01 -4.82 -12.62
CA CYS A 66 -10.83 -5.99 -12.31
C CYS A 66 -10.12 -6.97 -11.38
N ARG A 67 -8.85 -7.29 -11.68
CA ARG A 67 -8.02 -8.22 -10.90
C ARG A 67 -7.67 -7.67 -9.52
N LEU A 68 -7.41 -6.37 -9.41
CA LEU A 68 -7.11 -5.72 -8.14
C LEU A 68 -8.31 -5.78 -7.19
N ALA A 69 -9.53 -5.61 -7.71
CA ALA A 69 -10.74 -5.78 -6.92
C ALA A 69 -10.84 -7.21 -6.37
N ARG A 70 -10.54 -8.24 -7.18
CA ARG A 70 -10.52 -9.64 -6.73
C ARG A 70 -9.44 -9.91 -5.69
N THR A 71 -8.23 -9.36 -5.88
CA THR A 71 -7.16 -9.41 -4.87
C THR A 71 -7.64 -8.84 -3.53
N HIS A 72 -8.32 -7.69 -3.54
CA HIS A 72 -8.89 -7.12 -2.32
C HIS A 72 -10.02 -7.96 -1.73
N ASP A 73 -10.90 -8.53 -2.56
CA ASP A 73 -12.03 -9.37 -2.13
C ASP A 73 -11.63 -10.70 -1.50
N ALA A 74 -10.41 -11.19 -1.77
CA ALA A 74 -9.88 -12.37 -1.08
C ALA A 74 -9.74 -12.19 0.44
N GLY A 75 -9.72 -10.94 0.91
CA GLY A 75 -9.82 -10.58 2.32
C GLY A 75 -8.61 -10.96 3.18
N ALA A 76 -8.56 -10.40 4.38
CA ALA A 76 -7.55 -10.69 5.39
C ALA A 76 -8.18 -10.88 6.77
N ALA A 77 -7.46 -11.53 7.69
CA ALA A 77 -7.99 -11.87 9.01
C ALA A 77 -8.33 -10.65 9.89
N ALA A 78 -7.64 -9.52 9.70
CA ALA A 78 -7.83 -8.28 10.43
C ALA A 78 -7.18 -7.11 9.67
N PHE A 79 -7.54 -5.86 10.03
CA PHE A 79 -6.78 -4.70 9.59
C PHE A 79 -5.39 -4.72 10.23
N GLY A 80 -4.34 -4.66 9.43
CA GLY A 80 -2.95 -4.83 9.84
C GLY A 80 -2.46 -6.28 9.83
N ALA A 81 -3.32 -7.28 9.56
CA ALA A 81 -2.88 -8.67 9.54
C ALA A 81 -1.75 -8.91 8.52
N PRO A 82 -0.73 -9.72 8.87
CA PRO A 82 0.33 -10.09 7.94
C PRO A 82 -0.19 -11.01 6.82
N PRO A 83 0.62 -11.27 5.78
CA PRO A 83 0.42 -12.41 4.90
C PRO A 83 0.21 -13.71 5.69
N ASP A 84 -0.66 -14.60 5.20
CA ASP A 84 -0.97 -15.85 5.90
C ASP A 84 0.31 -16.70 6.13
N GLY A 85 0.55 -17.09 7.38
CA GLY A 85 1.74 -17.85 7.77
C GLY A 85 3.01 -17.02 8.03
N TRP A 86 2.98 -15.70 7.82
CA TRP A 86 4.09 -14.81 8.19
C TRP A 86 3.96 -14.32 9.63
N GLU A 87 4.99 -14.58 10.45
CA GLU A 87 5.05 -14.16 11.86
C GLU A 87 6.17 -13.14 12.14
N GLY A 88 6.90 -12.73 11.10
CA GLY A 88 8.04 -11.83 11.22
C GLY A 88 7.67 -10.33 11.15
N PRO A 89 8.68 -9.44 11.12
CA PRO A 89 8.46 -8.01 11.00
C PRO A 89 7.85 -7.61 9.66
N GLY A 90 7.16 -6.46 9.64
CA GLY A 90 6.73 -5.79 8.40
C GLY A 90 7.65 -4.63 8.06
N PHE A 91 7.73 -4.30 6.77
CA PHE A 91 8.55 -3.20 6.27
C PHE A 91 7.78 -2.38 5.23
N PHE A 92 8.10 -1.09 5.16
CA PHE A 92 7.59 -0.15 4.17
C PHE A 92 8.72 0.73 3.65
N GLY A 93 8.69 1.08 2.36
CA GLY A 93 9.68 1.96 1.75
C GLY A 93 10.84 1.22 1.06
N PRO A 94 11.85 1.96 0.60
CA PRO A 94 12.85 1.42 -0.31
C PRO A 94 13.84 0.49 0.39
N MET A 95 14.40 -0.47 -0.35
CA MET A 95 15.37 -1.45 0.16
C MET A 95 16.61 -0.84 0.86
N HIS A 96 17.02 0.37 0.48
CA HIS A 96 18.18 1.03 1.09
C HIS A 96 17.87 1.68 2.45
N GLU A 97 16.60 1.92 2.76
CA GLU A 97 16.15 2.53 4.02
C GLU A 97 14.73 2.03 4.37
N PRO A 98 14.58 0.74 4.71
CA PRO A 98 13.26 0.18 5.01
C PRO A 98 12.76 0.66 6.37
N LEU A 99 11.56 1.23 6.41
CA LEU A 99 10.89 1.63 7.64
C LEU A 99 10.18 0.42 8.28
N PRO A 100 10.27 0.22 9.60
CA PRO A 100 9.45 -0.76 10.30
C PRO A 100 7.95 -0.46 10.13
N MET A 101 7.17 -1.49 9.81
CA MET A 101 5.72 -1.41 9.66
C MET A 101 5.04 -2.45 10.56
N SER A 102 4.16 -1.99 11.45
CA SER A 102 3.41 -2.88 12.34
C SER A 102 2.43 -3.77 11.56
N LEU A 103 2.43 -5.06 11.90
CA LEU A 103 1.51 -6.09 11.41
C LEU A 103 0.52 -6.55 12.51
N ARG A 104 0.27 -5.70 13.51
CA ARG A 104 -0.71 -5.98 14.56
C ARG A 104 -2.13 -5.84 14.00
N GLY A 105 -2.92 -6.91 14.12
CA GLY A 105 -4.31 -6.96 13.70
C GLY A 105 -5.27 -6.15 14.58
N HIS A 106 -6.23 -5.45 13.97
CA HIS A 106 -7.37 -4.79 14.63
C HIS A 106 -8.68 -5.10 13.90
N GLN A 107 -9.79 -5.03 14.63
CA GLN A 107 -11.13 -5.24 14.08
C GLN A 107 -11.74 -3.98 13.44
N ARG A 108 -11.28 -2.79 13.83
CA ARG A 108 -11.76 -1.50 13.32
C ARG A 108 -10.66 -0.82 12.54
N TRP A 109 -10.97 -0.31 11.35
CA TRP A 109 -9.97 0.27 10.46
C TRP A 109 -9.37 1.55 11.01
N GLY A 110 -10.20 2.48 11.51
CA GLY A 110 -9.76 3.75 12.06
C GLY A 110 -8.82 3.59 13.25
N ALA A 111 -9.11 2.62 14.14
CA ALA A 111 -8.23 2.29 15.26
C ALA A 111 -6.87 1.76 14.79
N PHE A 112 -6.85 0.88 13.79
CA PHE A 112 -5.62 0.40 13.15
C PHE A 112 -4.86 1.55 12.50
N TYR A 113 -5.53 2.35 11.67
CA TYR A 113 -4.89 3.39 10.87
C TYR A 113 -4.27 4.48 11.76
N ALA A 114 -4.97 4.91 12.81
CA ALA A 114 -4.43 5.86 13.78
C ALA A 114 -3.20 5.32 14.50
N ARG A 115 -3.28 4.10 15.05
CA ARG A 115 -2.26 3.55 15.97
C ARG A 115 -1.05 2.95 15.27
N GLU A 116 -1.29 2.20 14.19
CA GLU A 116 -0.28 1.35 13.54
C GLU A 116 0.29 1.98 12.25
N ARG A 117 -0.29 3.07 11.77
CA ARG A 117 0.15 3.78 10.55
C ARG A 117 0.49 5.24 10.86
N LEU A 118 -0.50 6.06 11.24
CA LEU A 118 -0.31 7.50 11.41
C LEU A 118 0.58 7.84 12.61
N ALA A 119 0.29 7.32 13.81
CA ALA A 119 1.00 7.72 15.03
C ALA A 119 2.52 7.45 15.01
N PRO A 120 3.03 6.31 14.48
CA PRO A 120 4.47 6.12 14.32
C PRO A 120 5.08 7.14 13.36
N MET A 121 4.50 7.32 12.16
CA MET A 121 5.08 8.20 11.15
C MET A 121 4.96 9.68 11.51
N ALA A 122 3.89 10.09 12.21
CA ALA A 122 3.72 11.45 12.70
C ALA A 122 4.80 11.80 13.74
N ARG A 123 5.18 10.86 14.62
CA ARG A 123 6.28 11.03 15.56
C ARG A 123 7.61 11.18 14.84
N GLU A 124 7.92 10.28 13.90
CA GLU A 124 9.17 10.32 13.13
C GLU A 124 9.27 11.56 12.22
N ALA A 125 8.15 12.05 11.69
CA ALA A 125 8.08 13.24 10.84
C ALA A 125 8.02 14.57 11.62
N ALA A 126 7.88 14.56 12.95
CA ALA A 126 7.47 15.73 13.74
C ALA A 126 8.33 16.97 13.50
N ASP A 127 9.65 16.82 13.43
CA ASP A 127 10.62 17.92 13.23
C ASP A 127 10.61 18.49 11.81
N ARG A 128 9.98 17.79 10.86
CA ARG A 128 9.90 18.16 9.44
C ARG A 128 8.55 18.77 9.08
N LEU A 129 7.62 18.88 10.04
CA LEU A 129 6.28 19.42 9.87
C LEU A 129 6.14 20.74 10.64
N ASP A 130 5.25 21.63 10.20
CA ASP A 130 4.88 22.80 10.99
C ASP A 130 3.83 22.45 12.06
N ALA A 131 3.58 23.38 12.99
CA ALA A 131 2.64 23.16 14.09
C ALA A 131 1.19 22.96 13.61
N GLN A 132 0.79 23.60 12.52
CA GLN A 132 -0.56 23.50 11.98
C GLN A 132 -0.79 22.12 11.36
N CYS A 133 0.18 21.61 10.61
CA CYS A 133 0.15 20.28 10.02
C CYS A 133 0.10 19.19 11.10
N ARG A 134 0.95 19.30 12.14
CA ARG A 134 0.92 18.36 13.28
C ARG A 134 -0.46 18.34 13.96
N ALA A 135 -1.02 19.50 14.28
CA ALA A 135 -2.34 19.59 14.89
C ALA A 135 -3.45 18.99 14.02
N ALA A 136 -3.38 19.17 12.70
CA ALA A 136 -4.33 18.56 11.77
C ALA A 136 -4.22 17.03 11.76
N ILE A 137 -3.00 16.49 11.75
CA ILE A 137 -2.76 15.03 11.81
C ILE A 137 -3.27 14.46 13.13
N ASP A 138 -3.01 15.12 14.27
CA ASP A 138 -3.51 14.69 15.58
C ASP A 138 -5.05 14.64 15.61
N MET A 139 -5.71 15.63 15.01
CA MET A 139 -7.16 15.67 14.92
C MET A 139 -7.72 14.56 14.00
N VAL A 140 -7.03 14.26 12.89
CA VAL A 140 -7.38 13.11 12.04
C VAL A 140 -7.22 11.80 12.82
N MET A 141 -6.11 11.62 13.54
CA MET A 141 -5.88 10.42 14.36
C MET A 141 -6.95 10.25 15.45
N ALA A 142 -7.37 11.34 16.09
CA ALA A 142 -8.47 11.31 17.07
C ALA A 142 -9.78 10.84 16.42
N ARG A 143 -10.19 11.45 15.30
CA ARG A 143 -11.39 11.04 14.54
C ARG A 143 -11.31 9.58 14.07
N CYS A 144 -10.14 9.13 13.61
CA CYS A 144 -9.89 7.72 13.28
C CYS A 144 -10.09 6.80 14.50
N GLY A 145 -9.56 7.18 15.67
CA GLY A 145 -9.68 6.40 16.91
C GLY A 145 -11.11 6.29 17.44
N GLU A 146 -11.92 7.33 17.25
CA GLU A 146 -13.37 7.32 17.51
C GLU A 146 -14.13 6.50 16.44
N GLY A 147 -13.49 6.28 15.30
CA GLY A 147 -14.00 5.55 14.14
C GLY A 147 -14.97 6.33 13.29
N ALA A 148 -14.79 7.65 13.20
CA ALA A 148 -15.52 8.52 12.30
C ALA A 148 -15.39 8.11 10.81
N PHE A 149 -14.37 7.33 10.49
CA PHE A 149 -14.08 6.85 9.14
C PHE A 149 -14.19 5.32 9.00
N ASP A 150 -14.68 4.62 10.03
CA ASP A 150 -14.98 3.20 9.91
C ASP A 150 -16.16 2.98 8.98
N ASP A 151 -16.18 1.83 8.33
CA ASP A 151 -17.29 1.37 7.52
C ASP A 151 -17.42 -0.16 7.56
N ASP A 152 -18.33 -0.67 6.73
CA ASP A 152 -18.61 -2.10 6.64
C ASP A 152 -17.70 -2.85 5.64
N ASP A 153 -16.70 -2.17 5.04
CA ASP A 153 -15.77 -2.88 4.16
C ASP A 153 -14.83 -3.78 5.01
N PRO A 154 -14.80 -5.10 4.77
CA PRO A 154 -13.90 -5.99 5.50
C PRO A 154 -12.42 -5.70 5.14
N PRO A 155 -11.46 -6.15 5.98
CA PRO A 155 -10.04 -6.06 5.66
C PRO A 155 -9.72 -6.70 4.31
N ALA A 156 -9.18 -5.92 3.39
CA ALA A 156 -8.75 -6.34 2.07
C ALA A 156 -7.27 -6.75 2.07
N ARG A 157 -6.87 -7.66 1.17
CA ARG A 157 -5.45 -7.97 0.94
C ARG A 157 -4.79 -6.85 0.15
N LEU A 158 -4.11 -5.94 0.83
CA LEU A 158 -3.45 -4.82 0.16
C LEU A 158 -2.08 -5.23 -0.36
N HIS A 159 -1.71 -4.63 -1.48
CA HIS A 159 -0.31 -4.50 -1.87
C HIS A 159 0.45 -3.60 -0.88
N GLY A 160 -0.18 -2.53 -0.40
CA GLY A 160 0.31 -1.69 0.70
C GLY A 160 1.34 -0.64 0.29
N ASP A 161 1.97 -0.79 -0.87
CA ASP A 161 2.83 0.23 -1.52
C ASP A 161 2.53 0.36 -3.02
N LEU A 162 1.25 0.50 -3.40
CA LEU A 162 0.82 0.41 -4.81
C LEU A 162 0.90 1.75 -5.58
N TRP A 163 2.09 2.12 -6.06
CA TRP A 163 2.28 3.24 -7.00
C TRP A 163 2.71 2.77 -8.39
N SER A 164 2.77 3.69 -9.36
CA SER A 164 3.21 3.41 -10.74
C SER A 164 4.53 2.63 -10.84
N GLY A 165 5.49 2.85 -9.95
CA GLY A 165 6.77 2.13 -9.94
C GLY A 165 6.64 0.64 -9.65
N ASN A 166 5.61 0.26 -8.89
CA ASN A 166 5.33 -1.12 -8.46
C ASN A 166 4.31 -1.83 -9.37
N VAL A 167 3.87 -1.15 -10.45
CA VAL A 167 2.97 -1.69 -11.49
C VAL A 167 3.78 -2.01 -12.74
N MET A 168 4.09 -3.28 -12.95
CA MET A 168 4.83 -3.75 -14.13
C MET A 168 3.89 -4.12 -15.26
N TRP A 169 3.87 -3.30 -16.31
CA TRP A 169 3.14 -3.61 -17.54
C TRP A 169 3.92 -4.66 -18.35
N THR A 170 3.36 -5.85 -18.49
CA THR A 170 3.97 -6.97 -19.22
C THR A 170 3.10 -7.38 -20.42
N PRO A 171 3.62 -8.22 -21.35
CA PRO A 171 2.85 -8.72 -22.48
C PRO A 171 1.58 -9.47 -22.06
N ASP A 172 1.60 -10.10 -20.88
CA ASP A 172 0.52 -10.94 -20.36
C ASP A 172 -0.38 -10.19 -19.36
N GLY A 173 -0.18 -8.88 -19.20
CA GLY A 173 -0.94 -8.02 -18.28
C GLY A 173 -0.06 -7.35 -17.22
N VAL A 174 -0.69 -6.79 -16.19
CA VAL A 174 0.02 -6.18 -15.07
C VAL A 174 0.53 -7.25 -14.12
N VAL A 175 1.77 -7.10 -13.68
CA VAL A 175 2.39 -7.85 -12.57
C VAL A 175 2.81 -6.85 -11.49
N LEU A 176 2.58 -7.16 -10.22
CA LEU A 176 2.97 -6.32 -9.09
C LEU A 176 4.33 -6.71 -8.51
N ILE A 177 5.06 -5.74 -7.98
CA ILE A 177 6.37 -5.92 -7.34
C ILE A 177 6.47 -5.09 -6.07
N ASP A 178 7.38 -5.46 -5.18
CA ASP A 178 7.77 -4.68 -4.00
C ASP A 178 6.59 -4.40 -3.03
N PRO A 179 5.79 -5.41 -2.64
CA PRO A 179 4.65 -5.19 -1.75
C PRO A 179 5.08 -4.95 -0.31
N ALA A 180 4.35 -4.04 0.36
CA ALA A 180 4.26 -3.95 1.81
C ALA A 180 2.95 -4.63 2.25
N ALA A 181 2.79 -5.91 1.91
CA ALA A 181 1.49 -6.60 1.95
C ALA A 181 0.93 -6.74 3.38
N HIS A 182 -0.34 -6.40 3.54
CA HIS A 182 -1.08 -6.55 4.80
C HIS A 182 -2.60 -6.45 4.58
N GLY A 183 -3.38 -6.85 5.59
CA GLY A 183 -4.81 -6.54 5.65
C GLY A 183 -5.06 -5.05 5.82
N GLY A 184 -5.94 -4.43 5.04
CA GLY A 184 -6.19 -2.99 5.13
C GLY A 184 -7.48 -2.54 4.46
N HIS A 185 -7.71 -1.22 4.37
CA HIS A 185 -8.85 -0.69 3.65
C HIS A 185 -8.54 -0.58 2.16
N ARG A 186 -9.40 -1.15 1.30
CA ARG A 186 -9.17 -1.30 -0.15
C ARG A 186 -8.99 0.01 -0.91
N GLU A 187 -9.55 1.12 -0.40
CA GLU A 187 -9.34 2.45 -0.98
C GLU A 187 -7.88 2.92 -0.86
N THR A 188 -7.08 2.35 0.06
CA THR A 188 -5.67 2.74 0.26
C THR A 188 -4.83 2.53 -0.98
N ASP A 189 -4.87 1.34 -1.59
CA ASP A 189 -4.08 1.04 -2.78
C ASP A 189 -4.49 1.92 -3.99
N LEU A 190 -5.79 2.22 -4.14
CA LEU A 190 -6.28 3.13 -5.17
C LEU A 190 -5.86 4.59 -4.92
N ALA A 191 -5.87 5.03 -3.67
CA ALA A 191 -5.43 6.36 -3.28
C ALA A 191 -3.91 6.53 -3.49
N MET A 192 -3.16 5.44 -3.32
CA MET A 192 -1.73 5.36 -3.59
C MET A 192 -1.44 5.52 -5.10
N LEU A 193 -2.14 4.76 -5.95
CA LEU A 193 -2.09 4.92 -7.41
C LEU A 193 -2.46 6.33 -7.88
N ALA A 194 -3.43 6.98 -7.21
CA ALA A 194 -3.82 8.36 -7.51
C ALA A 194 -2.74 9.38 -7.11
N LEU A 195 -1.99 9.11 -6.03
CA LEU A 195 -1.01 10.05 -5.46
C LEU A 195 0.24 10.18 -6.32
N PHE A 196 0.84 9.05 -6.70
CA PHE A 196 2.09 9.00 -7.49
C PHE A 196 1.84 8.64 -8.97
N GLY A 197 0.58 8.69 -9.38
CA GLY A 197 0.12 8.42 -10.73
C GLY A 197 0.09 6.94 -11.10
N CYS A 198 -0.73 6.62 -12.09
CA CYS A 198 -0.81 5.32 -12.75
C CYS A 198 -1.25 5.53 -14.21
N PRO A 199 -0.58 4.92 -15.20
CA PRO A 199 -1.03 4.98 -16.58
C PRO A 199 -2.46 4.47 -16.74
N ASN A 200 -3.31 5.25 -17.42
CA ASN A 200 -4.73 4.94 -17.64
C ASN A 200 -5.51 4.73 -16.31
N PHE A 201 -5.22 5.53 -15.28
CA PHE A 201 -5.84 5.38 -13.95
C PHE A 201 -7.37 5.28 -13.97
N ASP A 202 -8.06 6.08 -14.78
CA ASP A 202 -9.53 6.01 -14.89
C ASP A 202 -10.01 4.65 -15.41
N GLU A 203 -9.27 3.99 -16.31
CA GLU A 203 -9.59 2.62 -16.76
C GLU A 203 -9.38 1.61 -15.65
N VAL A 204 -8.33 1.77 -14.83
CA VAL A 204 -8.11 0.93 -13.64
C VAL A 204 -9.28 1.05 -12.68
N VAL A 205 -9.72 2.28 -12.42
CA VAL A 205 -10.87 2.57 -11.56
C VAL A 205 -12.16 2.00 -12.14
N ASP A 206 -12.40 2.14 -13.45
CA ASP A 206 -13.59 1.60 -14.11
C ASP A 206 -13.61 0.07 -14.09
N GLY A 207 -12.48 -0.57 -14.34
CA GLY A 207 -12.32 -2.02 -14.22
C GLY A 207 -12.59 -2.50 -12.80
N TYR A 208 -11.98 -1.83 -11.81
CA TYR A 208 -12.17 -2.13 -10.40
C TYR A 208 -13.63 -2.05 -9.98
N GLN A 209 -14.30 -0.93 -10.29
CA GLN A 209 -15.69 -0.70 -9.92
C GLN A 209 -16.66 -1.66 -10.62
N SER A 210 -16.28 -2.24 -11.78
CA SER A 210 -17.09 -3.25 -12.46
C SER A 210 -17.15 -4.59 -11.72
N VAL A 211 -16.19 -4.84 -10.82
CA VAL A 211 -16.14 -6.05 -9.97
C VAL A 211 -16.63 -5.73 -8.56
N ARG A 212 -16.08 -4.68 -7.94
CA ARG A 212 -16.45 -4.24 -6.59
C ARG A 212 -16.63 -2.73 -6.55
N ALA A 213 -17.88 -2.29 -6.50
CA ALA A 213 -18.22 -0.87 -6.43
C ALA A 213 -17.54 -0.17 -5.23
N LEU A 214 -16.98 1.02 -5.48
CA LEU A 214 -16.46 1.88 -4.42
C LEU A 214 -17.61 2.67 -3.78
N ARG A 215 -17.49 2.95 -2.49
CA ARG A 215 -18.52 3.72 -1.79
C ARG A 215 -18.60 5.14 -2.38
N PRO A 216 -19.79 5.74 -2.51
CA PRO A 216 -19.93 7.14 -2.91
C PRO A 216 -18.99 8.05 -2.10
N GLY A 217 -18.36 9.00 -2.78
CA GLY A 217 -17.39 9.92 -2.15
C GLY A 217 -15.97 9.37 -1.95
N TRP A 218 -15.63 8.19 -2.46
CA TRP A 218 -14.27 7.61 -2.30
C TRP A 218 -13.14 8.54 -2.78
N ARG A 219 -13.38 9.30 -3.86
CA ARG A 219 -12.42 10.31 -4.33
C ARG A 219 -12.16 11.41 -3.29
N GLY A 220 -13.19 11.81 -2.53
CA GLY A 220 -13.04 12.76 -1.42
C GLY A 220 -12.23 12.19 -0.25
N ARG A 221 -12.31 10.86 -0.03
CA ARG A 221 -11.54 10.16 1.00
C ARG A 221 -10.10 9.86 0.62
N ALA A 222 -9.68 10.09 -0.63
CA ALA A 222 -8.32 9.78 -1.08
C ALA A 222 -7.24 10.42 -0.18
N GLY A 223 -7.44 11.68 0.24
CA GLY A 223 -6.51 12.38 1.14
C GLY A 223 -6.32 11.65 2.49
N LEU A 224 -7.38 11.09 3.06
CA LEU A 224 -7.30 10.31 4.31
C LEU A 224 -6.39 9.08 4.13
N HIS A 225 -6.56 8.35 3.03
CA HIS A 225 -5.76 7.17 2.70
C HIS A 225 -4.31 7.51 2.28
N GLN A 226 -4.07 8.71 1.78
CA GLN A 226 -2.75 9.19 1.36
C GLN A 226 -1.87 9.68 2.53
N LEU A 227 -2.44 9.92 3.71
CA LEU A 227 -1.69 10.46 4.84
C LEU A 227 -0.52 9.57 5.28
N TYR A 228 -0.72 8.26 5.39
CA TYR A 228 0.36 7.34 5.76
C TYR A 228 1.53 7.35 4.78
N PRO A 229 1.34 7.11 3.46
CA PRO A 229 2.46 7.15 2.52
C PRO A 229 3.10 8.53 2.44
N LEU A 230 2.33 9.62 2.54
CA LEU A 230 2.88 10.99 2.57
C LEU A 230 3.78 11.22 3.79
N LEU A 231 3.35 10.82 4.99
CA LEU A 231 4.17 10.90 6.19
C LEU A 231 5.44 10.06 6.07
N ALA A 232 5.34 8.84 5.56
CA ALA A 232 6.50 7.99 5.31
C ALA A 232 7.49 8.66 4.33
N HIS A 233 6.99 9.33 3.29
CA HIS A 233 7.83 10.11 2.36
C HIS A 233 8.46 11.34 3.03
N VAL A 234 7.79 11.99 3.99
CA VAL A 234 8.42 13.05 4.79
C VAL A 234 9.57 12.50 5.62
N VAL A 235 9.43 11.31 6.22
CA VAL A 235 10.49 10.64 6.98
C VAL A 235 11.68 10.30 6.09
N LEU A 236 11.44 9.67 4.94
CA LEU A 236 12.49 9.18 4.03
C LEU A 236 13.15 10.27 3.18
N PHE A 237 12.38 11.23 2.68
CA PHE A 237 12.83 12.16 1.65
C PHE A 237 12.75 13.65 2.06
N GLY A 238 12.19 13.94 3.23
CA GLY A 238 12.17 15.28 3.81
C GLY A 238 10.99 16.17 3.40
N GLY A 239 11.15 17.48 3.62
CA GLY A 239 10.07 18.47 3.64
C GLY A 239 9.31 18.71 2.33
N GLY A 240 9.77 18.17 1.19
CA GLY A 240 9.07 18.29 -0.10
C GLY A 240 7.63 17.76 -0.05
N TYR A 241 7.38 16.76 0.80
CA TYR A 241 6.08 16.14 1.00
C TYR A 241 5.25 16.75 2.14
N ALA A 242 5.81 17.67 2.93
CA ALA A 242 5.12 18.25 4.09
C ALA A 242 3.86 19.03 3.68
N ARG A 243 3.92 19.78 2.57
CA ARG A 243 2.78 20.55 2.06
C ARG A 243 1.64 19.64 1.58
N GLN A 244 1.98 18.55 0.89
CA GLN A 244 0.99 17.56 0.46
C GLN A 244 0.37 16.84 1.66
N THR A 245 1.18 16.51 2.67
CA THR A 245 0.70 15.94 3.94
C THR A 245 -0.31 16.86 4.62
N ALA A 246 0.00 18.17 4.70
CA ALA A 246 -0.92 19.15 5.28
C ALA A 246 -2.24 19.22 4.48
N ALA A 247 -2.17 19.27 3.15
CA ALA A 247 -3.36 19.29 2.30
C ALA A 247 -4.21 18.03 2.45
N ALA A 248 -3.58 16.85 2.52
CA ALA A 248 -4.25 15.58 2.75
C ALA A 248 -4.95 15.53 4.13
N ALA A 249 -4.30 16.05 5.18
CA ALA A 249 -4.88 16.14 6.51
C ALA A 249 -6.11 17.05 6.53
N GLN A 250 -6.03 18.23 5.91
CA GLN A 250 -7.17 19.15 5.81
C GLN A 250 -8.33 18.55 5.00
N SER A 251 -8.04 17.85 3.90
CA SER A 251 -9.06 17.14 3.13
C SER A 251 -9.76 16.07 3.97
N ALA A 252 -9.00 15.30 4.75
CA ALA A 252 -9.55 14.29 5.65
C ALA A 252 -10.43 14.90 6.76
N LEU A 253 -10.09 16.09 7.26
CA LEU A 253 -10.90 16.81 8.27
C LEU A 253 -12.20 17.40 7.70
N ALA A 254 -12.29 17.59 6.39
CA ALA A 254 -13.48 18.10 5.72
C ALA A 254 -14.52 17.00 5.39
N LEU A 255 -14.18 15.73 5.64
CA LEU A 255 -15.08 14.57 5.51
C LEU A 255 -16.12 14.50 6.63
#